data_AF-A0A0C9MC54-F1
#
_entry.id   AF-A0A0C9MC54-F1
#
_cell.length_a   1.000
_cell.length_b   1.000
_cell.length_c   1.000
_cell.angle_alpha   90.00
_cell.angle_beta   90.00
_cell.angle_gamma   90.00
#
_symmetry.space_group_name_H-M   'P 1'
#
loop_
_entity.id
_entity.type
_entity.pdbx_description
1 polymer ?
#
loop_
_entity_poly.entity_id
_entity_poly.type
_entity_poly.pdbx_seq_one_letter_code
_entity_poly.pdbx_strand_id
1 'polypeptide(L)'
;MSGCNHKYMEHGRCWVDGCSYCAHETKFNGVCVACSHVDEAEWQQAKQKEKDDLKKLRSDRKLSLIIDLDNTLMHATSVYDVAEWISKQKRSTVNKSRVQELFTTANANNYSFKLRPGLYSFLTHISTMYELHVYTMGNTAYARTFLDRIDPHRNLFKGKILTRDGNGCILKKKMSRLYPTNRTQVLILDDSANVWDDSPNLIQIKTYTYFRNVKELNALSCAAPIRNQYYSFVNSYTSSNQSTSFHHQEDGFDLDNGDADFVVPALPPPSPPVEDFSNQFSISSTYCTKQPDIFLDKNIADIIPEEKETDDALAHIGKVLKDIHSIYFSQLACNKEPDVVDILQSLCTEKRSATLRRKRSASSTEPDFIQSKKCSSICRSSSSTTLTIP
;
A
#
# COMPACT_ATOMS: atom_id res chain seq x y z
N MET A 1 -0.19 -26.64 -25.53
CA MET A 1 0.50 -27.14 -24.34
C MET A 1 0.57 -28.65 -24.44
N SER A 2 1.75 -29.19 -24.73
CA SER A 2 1.98 -30.62 -24.88
C SER A 2 1.90 -31.31 -23.52
N GLY A 3 0.96 -32.24 -23.35
CA GLY A 3 0.95 -33.15 -22.20
C GLY A 3 2.23 -34.01 -22.17
N CYS A 4 2.59 -34.52 -20.99
CA CYS A 4 3.62 -35.57 -20.92
C CYS A 4 2.98 -36.95 -21.04
N ASN A 5 3.62 -37.88 -21.77
CA ASN A 5 3.11 -39.24 -21.98
C ASN A 5 3.61 -40.23 -20.90
N HIS A 6 3.95 -39.74 -19.72
CA HIS A 6 4.49 -40.56 -18.64
C HIS A 6 3.40 -41.34 -17.91
N LYS A 7 3.71 -42.58 -17.53
CA LYS A 7 2.78 -43.49 -16.83
C LYS A 7 2.40 -43.02 -15.43
N TYR A 8 3.31 -42.32 -14.75
CA TYR A 8 3.14 -41.90 -13.35
C TYR A 8 2.62 -40.46 -13.31
N MET A 9 1.31 -40.34 -13.54
CA MET A 9 0.54 -39.11 -13.38
C MET A 9 -0.38 -39.26 -12.18
N GLU A 10 -0.22 -38.40 -11.18
CA GLU A 10 -1.09 -38.40 -9.99
C GLU A 10 -1.50 -36.97 -9.66
N HIS A 11 -2.79 -36.73 -9.39
CA HIS A 11 -3.34 -35.40 -9.10
C HIS A 11 -2.92 -34.32 -10.12
N GLY A 12 -2.86 -34.67 -11.41
CA GLY A 12 -2.47 -33.75 -12.48
C GLY A 12 -0.98 -33.39 -12.51
N ARG A 13 -0.11 -34.11 -11.78
CA ARG A 13 1.35 -33.93 -11.79
C ARG A 13 2.06 -35.18 -12.31
N CYS A 14 3.13 -34.98 -13.08
CA CYS A 14 4.06 -36.05 -13.42
C CYS A 14 5.07 -36.31 -12.29
N TRP A 15 5.27 -37.57 -11.93
CA TRP A 15 6.22 -38.02 -10.92
C TRP A 15 7.48 -38.67 -11.50
N VAL A 16 7.64 -38.65 -12.82
CA VAL A 16 8.88 -39.09 -13.46
C VAL A 16 9.95 -38.04 -13.23
N ASP A 17 11.11 -38.48 -12.72
CA ASP A 17 12.27 -37.62 -12.50
C ASP A 17 12.65 -36.88 -13.79
N GLY A 18 12.84 -35.56 -13.68
CA GLY A 18 13.14 -34.68 -14.81
C GLY A 18 11.94 -34.23 -15.64
N CYS A 19 10.71 -34.71 -15.36
CA CYS A 19 9.52 -34.19 -16.01
C CYS A 19 8.94 -32.99 -15.25
N SER A 20 8.90 -31.82 -15.91
CA SER A 20 8.38 -30.58 -15.35
C SER A 20 6.85 -30.37 -15.54
N TYR A 21 6.14 -31.40 -16.02
CA TYR A 21 4.75 -31.25 -16.42
C TYR A 21 3.78 -31.35 -15.22
N CYS A 22 2.92 -30.34 -15.11
CA CYS A 22 1.66 -30.44 -14.39
C CYS A 22 0.51 -29.83 -15.21
N ALA A 23 -0.67 -30.43 -15.10
CA ALA A 23 -1.91 -30.07 -15.77
C ALA A 23 -2.69 -28.94 -15.08
N HIS A 24 -2.17 -28.43 -13.96
CA HIS A 24 -2.77 -27.29 -13.27
C HIS A 24 -2.64 -26.02 -14.13
N GLU A 25 -3.75 -25.32 -14.30
CA GLU A 25 -3.84 -24.15 -15.18
C GLU A 25 -3.09 -22.93 -14.64
N THR A 26 -3.05 -22.76 -13.32
CA THR A 26 -2.48 -21.56 -12.70
C THR A 26 -0.99 -21.73 -12.39
N LYS A 27 -0.15 -21.16 -13.26
CA LYS A 27 1.31 -21.07 -13.10
C LYS A 27 1.76 -19.61 -13.11
N PHE A 28 2.64 -19.23 -12.18
CA PHE A 28 3.28 -17.91 -12.14
C PHE A 28 4.77 -18.06 -12.33
N ASN A 29 5.30 -17.49 -13.42
CA ASN A 29 6.73 -17.56 -13.73
C ASN A 29 7.22 -19.03 -13.73
N GLY A 30 6.48 -19.95 -14.35
CA GLY A 30 6.80 -21.38 -14.30
C GLY A 30 6.48 -22.10 -12.98
N VAL A 31 6.09 -21.39 -11.91
CA VAL A 31 5.73 -22.02 -10.62
C VAL A 31 4.24 -22.29 -10.55
N CYS A 32 3.85 -23.56 -10.52
CA CYS A 32 2.48 -23.97 -10.31
C CYS A 32 1.99 -23.61 -8.91
N VAL A 33 0.84 -22.94 -8.84
CA VAL A 33 0.22 -22.58 -7.55
C VAL A 33 -0.20 -23.82 -6.75
N ALA A 34 -0.88 -24.77 -7.40
CA ALA A 34 -1.54 -25.88 -6.71
C ALA A 34 -0.56 -26.89 -6.12
N CYS A 35 0.52 -27.22 -6.84
CA CYS A 35 1.48 -28.25 -6.44
C CYS A 35 2.91 -27.74 -6.22
N SER A 36 3.15 -26.43 -6.32
CA SER A 36 4.48 -25.79 -6.21
C SER A 36 5.54 -26.32 -7.18
N HIS A 37 5.12 -27.09 -8.19
CA HIS A 37 6.00 -27.64 -9.21
C HIS A 37 6.53 -26.51 -10.12
N VAL A 38 7.79 -26.60 -10.52
CA VAL A 38 8.46 -25.57 -11.31
C VAL A 38 8.74 -26.09 -12.71
N ASP A 39 8.20 -25.39 -13.70
CA ASP A 39 8.65 -25.47 -15.07
C ASP A 39 9.94 -24.66 -15.21
N GLU A 40 11.08 -25.36 -15.23
CA GLU A 40 12.40 -24.74 -15.23
C GLU A 40 12.61 -23.84 -16.47
N ALA A 41 12.04 -24.22 -17.63
CA ALA A 41 12.17 -23.41 -18.84
C ALA A 41 11.40 -22.09 -18.71
N GLU A 42 10.14 -22.14 -18.28
CA GLU A 42 9.33 -20.92 -18.03
C GLU A 42 9.93 -20.07 -16.90
N TRP A 43 10.46 -20.69 -15.86
CA TRP A 43 11.11 -20.00 -14.73
C TRP A 43 12.36 -19.25 -15.17
N GLN A 44 13.23 -19.86 -15.97
CA GLN A 44 14.43 -19.20 -16.50
C GLN A 44 14.06 -18.05 -17.45
N GLN A 45 13.04 -18.23 -18.29
CA GLN A 45 12.52 -17.14 -19.13
C GLN A 45 11.99 -15.98 -18.28
N ALA A 46 11.24 -16.26 -17.21
CA ALA A 46 10.72 -15.25 -16.30
C ALA A 46 11.84 -14.48 -15.58
N LYS A 47 12.91 -15.17 -15.15
CA LYS A 47 14.11 -14.52 -14.59
C LYS A 47 14.80 -13.60 -15.57
N GLN A 48 14.98 -14.07 -16.81
CA GLN A 48 15.64 -13.26 -17.84
C GLN A 48 14.81 -12.02 -18.16
N LYS A 49 13.48 -12.19 -18.31
CA LYS A 49 12.55 -11.07 -18.50
C LYS A 49 12.58 -10.08 -17.33
N GLU A 50 12.56 -10.57 -16.09
CA GLU A 50 12.68 -9.73 -14.89
C GLU A 50 13.97 -8.91 -14.92
N LYS A 51 15.10 -9.53 -15.25
CA LYS A 51 16.40 -8.85 -15.36
C LYS A 51 16.39 -7.74 -16.42
N ASP A 52 15.79 -8.01 -17.58
CA ASP A 52 15.71 -7.04 -18.67
C ASP A 52 14.76 -5.87 -18.34
N ASP A 53 13.59 -6.17 -17.77
CA ASP A 53 12.62 -5.16 -17.30
C ASP A 53 13.26 -4.25 -16.24
N LEU A 54 13.98 -4.81 -15.26
CA LEU A 54 14.66 -4.04 -14.20
C LEU A 54 15.87 -3.25 -14.70
N LYS A 55 16.60 -3.76 -15.71
CA LYS A 55 17.68 -3.02 -16.37
C LYS A 55 17.14 -1.78 -17.08
N LYS A 56 15.98 -1.91 -17.73
CA LYS A 56 15.27 -0.78 -18.36
C LYS A 56 14.78 0.23 -17.32
N LEU A 57 14.16 -0.23 -16.23
CA LEU A 57 13.77 0.68 -15.14
C LEU A 57 14.97 1.45 -14.59
N ARG A 58 16.10 0.77 -14.40
CA ARG A 58 17.35 1.41 -13.95
C ARG A 58 17.85 2.46 -14.95
N SER A 59 17.78 2.22 -16.27
CA SER A 59 18.16 3.24 -17.27
C SER A 59 17.22 4.44 -17.25
N ASP A 60 15.92 4.19 -17.02
CA ASP A 60 14.89 5.22 -16.93
C ASP A 60 14.90 5.95 -15.57
N ARG A 61 15.89 5.63 -14.71
CA ARG A 61 15.99 6.10 -13.33
C ARG A 61 14.73 5.82 -12.49
N LYS A 62 14.17 4.63 -12.66
CA LYS A 62 12.99 4.14 -11.94
C LYS A 62 13.28 2.90 -11.10
N LEU A 63 12.50 2.76 -10.02
CA LEU A 63 12.38 1.55 -9.20
C LEU A 63 11.00 0.92 -9.42
N SER A 64 10.73 -0.24 -8.83
CA SER A 64 9.41 -0.89 -8.87
C SER A 64 8.67 -0.70 -7.55
N LEU A 65 7.37 -0.38 -7.61
CA LEU A 65 6.50 -0.29 -6.45
C LEU A 65 5.23 -1.13 -6.66
N ILE A 66 5.05 -2.16 -5.83
CA ILE A 66 3.84 -2.96 -5.74
C ILE A 66 2.90 -2.31 -4.74
N ILE A 67 1.67 -2.00 -5.15
CA ILE A 67 0.71 -1.23 -4.35
C ILE A 67 -0.58 -2.03 -4.16
N ASP A 68 -1.04 -2.13 -2.91
CA ASP A 68 -2.37 -2.61 -2.57
C ASP A 68 -3.45 -1.53 -2.76
N LEU A 69 -4.71 -1.93 -2.88
CA LEU A 69 -5.83 -1.01 -3.12
C LEU A 69 -6.62 -0.69 -1.85
N ASP A 70 -7.32 -1.69 -1.31
CA ASP A 70 -8.22 -1.58 -0.16
C ASP A 70 -7.46 -1.16 1.10
N ASN A 71 -7.99 -0.17 1.84
CA ASN A 71 -7.38 0.43 3.03
C ASN A 71 -5.97 1.03 2.82
N THR A 72 -5.40 0.94 1.62
CA THR A 72 -4.10 1.48 1.23
C THR A 72 -4.27 2.78 0.44
N LEU A 73 -4.91 2.73 -0.73
CA LEU A 73 -5.18 3.88 -1.60
C LEU A 73 -6.63 4.39 -1.53
N MET A 74 -7.54 3.56 -1.04
CA MET A 74 -8.97 3.86 -0.96
C MET A 74 -9.63 3.03 0.14
N HIS A 75 -10.83 3.40 0.55
CA HIS A 75 -11.69 2.55 1.38
C HIS A 75 -12.98 2.28 0.60
N ALA A 76 -13.40 1.02 0.54
CA ALA A 76 -14.59 0.60 -0.18
C ALA A 76 -15.64 0.00 0.76
N THR A 77 -16.90 0.23 0.44
CA THR A 77 -18.05 -0.38 1.11
C THR A 77 -19.16 -0.68 0.12
N SER A 78 -20.17 -1.46 0.54
CA SER A 78 -21.38 -1.68 -0.24
C SER A 78 -22.20 -0.38 -0.32
N VAL A 79 -22.74 -0.04 -1.50
CA VAL A 79 -23.63 1.12 -1.66
C VAL A 79 -24.82 1.02 -0.71
N TYR A 80 -25.32 -0.19 -0.43
CA TYR A 80 -26.44 -0.40 0.50
C TYR A 80 -26.12 0.09 1.92
N ASP A 81 -24.87 -0.07 2.37
CA ASP A 81 -24.44 0.32 3.72
C ASP A 81 -24.36 1.85 3.90
N VAL A 82 -24.35 2.59 2.79
CA VAL A 82 -24.17 4.06 2.78
C VAL A 82 -25.22 4.81 1.96
N ALA A 83 -26.24 4.12 1.46
CA ALA A 83 -27.22 4.66 0.50
C ALA A 83 -27.94 5.91 1.01
N GLU A 84 -28.35 5.89 2.28
CA GLU A 84 -29.02 7.04 2.92
C GLU A 84 -28.10 8.24 3.02
N TRP A 85 -26.83 8.02 3.41
CA TRP A 85 -25.84 9.09 3.52
C TRP A 85 -25.50 9.71 2.16
N ILE A 86 -25.29 8.88 1.13
CA ILE A 86 -25.05 9.35 -0.25
C ILE A 86 -26.21 10.23 -0.72
N SER A 87 -27.44 9.77 -0.46
CA SER A 87 -28.66 10.49 -0.83
C SER A 87 -28.79 11.84 -0.11
N LYS A 88 -28.31 11.96 1.13
CA LYS A 88 -28.26 13.24 1.87
C LYS A 88 -27.20 14.18 1.29
N GLN A 89 -26.02 13.68 0.93
CA GLN A 89 -24.93 14.49 0.37
C GLN A 89 -25.25 15.08 -1.01
N LYS A 90 -25.86 14.30 -1.91
CA LYS A 90 -26.25 14.77 -3.26
C LYS A 90 -27.24 15.95 -3.26
N ARG A 91 -27.98 16.14 -2.16
CA ARG A 91 -28.93 17.26 -1.98
C ARG A 91 -28.28 18.54 -1.47
N SER A 92 -27.02 18.50 -1.03
CA SER A 92 -26.28 19.65 -0.50
C SER A 92 -25.45 20.34 -1.59
N THR A 93 -25.72 21.61 -1.86
CA THR A 93 -24.95 22.45 -2.82
C THR A 93 -23.56 22.84 -2.31
N VAL A 94 -23.31 22.77 -1.01
CA VAL A 94 -22.04 23.15 -0.36
C VAL A 94 -20.94 22.08 -0.57
N ASN A 95 -21.31 20.84 -0.92
CA ASN A 95 -20.40 19.69 -0.94
C ASN A 95 -19.99 19.24 -2.36
N LYS A 96 -20.04 20.11 -3.38
CA LYS A 96 -19.78 19.75 -4.79
C LYS A 96 -18.36 19.25 -5.07
N SER A 97 -17.32 19.74 -4.39
CA SER A 97 -15.93 19.23 -4.53
C SER A 97 -15.74 17.86 -3.85
N ARG A 98 -16.55 17.57 -2.83
CA ARG A 98 -16.43 16.45 -1.88
C ARG A 98 -16.99 15.13 -2.42
N VAL A 99 -17.88 15.22 -3.43
CA VAL A 99 -18.42 14.08 -4.20
C VAL A 99 -17.42 13.53 -5.22
N GLN A 100 -16.30 14.20 -5.50
CA GLN A 100 -15.37 13.74 -6.54
C GLN A 100 -14.53 12.52 -6.12
N GLU A 101 -14.24 12.42 -4.81
CA GLU A 101 -13.47 11.34 -4.19
C GLU A 101 -14.33 10.15 -3.78
N LEU A 102 -15.64 10.35 -3.64
CA LEU A 102 -16.60 9.27 -3.48
C LEU A 102 -17.18 8.90 -4.84
N PHE A 103 -17.04 7.65 -5.27
CA PHE A 103 -17.71 7.20 -6.49
C PHE A 103 -18.33 5.83 -6.33
N THR A 104 -19.45 5.63 -7.03
CA THR A 104 -20.22 4.39 -6.99
C THR A 104 -20.22 3.72 -8.34
N THR A 105 -20.21 2.41 -8.35
CA THR A 105 -20.27 1.61 -9.58
C THR A 105 -21.72 1.44 -10.01
N ALA A 106 -21.99 1.60 -11.31
CA ALA A 106 -23.36 1.42 -11.87
C ALA A 106 -23.70 -0.05 -12.18
N ASN A 107 -22.78 -0.97 -11.89
CA ASN A 107 -22.89 -2.40 -12.22
C ASN A 107 -23.34 -3.24 -11.01
N ALA A 108 -23.66 -4.52 -11.25
CA ALA A 108 -24.32 -5.45 -10.34
C ALA A 108 -23.74 -5.59 -8.91
N ASN A 109 -22.49 -5.15 -8.69
CA ASN A 109 -21.83 -5.32 -7.40
C ASN A 109 -21.93 -4.10 -6.47
N ASN A 110 -22.49 -2.96 -6.94
CA ASN A 110 -22.86 -1.79 -6.13
C ASN A 110 -21.82 -1.42 -5.05
N TYR A 111 -20.60 -1.04 -5.46
CA TYR A 111 -19.57 -0.57 -4.53
C TYR A 111 -19.53 0.96 -4.43
N SER A 112 -19.23 1.47 -3.23
CA SER A 112 -18.86 2.87 -2.99
C SER A 112 -17.40 2.93 -2.58
N PHE A 113 -16.60 3.70 -3.31
CA PHE A 113 -15.19 3.93 -3.01
C PHE A 113 -14.99 5.34 -2.50
N LYS A 114 -14.26 5.50 -1.42
CA LYS A 114 -13.66 6.79 -1.01
C LYS A 114 -12.17 6.73 -1.29
N LEU A 115 -11.67 7.65 -2.10
CA LEU A 115 -10.23 7.82 -2.32
C LEU A 115 -9.54 8.29 -1.04
N ARG A 116 -8.34 7.76 -0.76
CA ARG A 116 -7.51 8.27 0.32
C ARG A 116 -7.02 9.68 -0.01
N PRO A 117 -7.04 10.63 0.94
CA PRO A 117 -6.60 12.00 0.69
C PRO A 117 -5.21 12.08 0.08
N GLY A 118 -5.07 12.93 -0.95
CA GLY A 118 -3.81 13.15 -1.65
C GLY A 118 -3.45 12.09 -2.71
N LEU A 119 -4.33 11.12 -2.99
CA LEU A 119 -4.07 10.00 -3.93
C LEU A 119 -3.54 10.45 -5.30
N TYR A 120 -4.22 11.37 -5.98
CA TYR A 120 -3.82 11.80 -7.33
C TYR A 120 -2.44 12.47 -7.33
N SER A 121 -2.18 13.35 -6.36
CA SER A 121 -0.87 13.96 -6.19
C SER A 121 0.19 12.90 -5.92
N PHE A 122 -0.07 11.96 -5.01
CA PHE A 122 0.83 10.87 -4.70
C PHE A 122 1.18 10.04 -5.94
N LEU A 123 0.19 9.55 -6.70
CA LEU A 123 0.42 8.72 -7.89
C LEU A 123 1.14 9.50 -8.99
N THR A 124 0.77 10.76 -9.21
CA THR A 124 1.40 11.62 -10.23
C THR A 124 2.90 11.78 -9.94
N HIS A 125 3.27 12.11 -8.71
CA HIS A 125 4.67 12.28 -8.34
C HIS A 125 5.44 10.95 -8.32
N ILE A 126 4.89 9.92 -7.68
CA ILE A 126 5.58 8.63 -7.52
C ILE A 126 5.76 7.89 -8.85
N SER A 127 4.81 8.00 -9.79
CA SER A 127 4.94 7.40 -11.13
C SER A 127 6.13 7.94 -11.96
N THR A 128 6.67 9.10 -11.60
CA THR A 128 7.89 9.64 -12.24
C THR A 128 9.17 8.90 -11.79
N MET A 129 9.16 8.33 -10.58
CA MET A 129 10.30 7.68 -9.93
C MET A 129 10.14 6.15 -9.83
N TYR A 130 8.91 5.65 -9.93
CA TYR A 130 8.58 4.25 -9.78
C TYR A 130 7.68 3.78 -10.93
N GLU A 131 7.91 2.55 -11.40
CA GLU A 131 6.90 1.80 -12.14
C GLU A 131 5.91 1.19 -11.14
N LEU A 132 4.62 1.44 -11.37
CA LEU A 132 3.56 1.08 -10.42
C LEU A 132 2.89 -0.22 -10.84
N HIS A 133 2.80 -1.15 -9.90
CA HIS A 133 2.14 -2.44 -10.04
C HIS A 133 1.01 -2.52 -9.02
N VAL A 134 -0.10 -3.15 -9.38
CA VAL A 134 -1.21 -3.38 -8.45
C VAL A 134 -1.16 -4.81 -7.97
N TYR A 135 -1.30 -5.02 -6.67
CA TYR A 135 -1.49 -6.35 -6.09
C TYR A 135 -2.54 -6.30 -5.00
N THR A 136 -3.79 -6.62 -5.38
CA THR A 136 -4.95 -6.60 -4.49
C THR A 136 -5.52 -8.01 -4.28
N MET A 137 -6.23 -8.19 -3.17
CA MET A 137 -7.05 -9.38 -2.90
C MET A 137 -8.53 -9.17 -3.25
N GLY A 138 -8.87 -8.04 -3.86
CA GLY A 138 -10.08 -7.89 -4.65
C GLY A 138 -10.02 -8.72 -5.94
N ASN A 139 -11.18 -9.03 -6.49
CA ASN A 139 -11.27 -9.69 -7.80
C ASN A 139 -10.96 -8.71 -8.95
N THR A 140 -10.85 -9.24 -10.16
CA THR A 140 -10.47 -8.47 -11.35
C THR A 140 -11.48 -7.40 -11.72
N ALA A 141 -12.78 -7.69 -11.62
CA ALA A 141 -13.82 -6.72 -11.92
C ALA A 141 -13.80 -5.54 -10.94
N TYR A 142 -13.61 -5.83 -9.66
CA TYR A 142 -13.47 -4.85 -8.59
C TYR A 142 -12.27 -3.93 -8.81
N ALA A 143 -11.09 -4.52 -9.03
CA ALA A 143 -9.86 -3.77 -9.25
C ALA A 143 -9.96 -2.88 -10.50
N ARG A 144 -10.49 -3.41 -11.62
CA ARG A 144 -10.69 -2.63 -12.84
C ARG A 144 -11.62 -1.44 -12.62
N THR A 145 -12.72 -1.64 -11.90
CA THR A 145 -13.66 -0.55 -11.65
C THR A 145 -13.02 0.62 -10.90
N PHE A 146 -12.13 0.32 -9.95
CA PHE A 146 -11.36 1.35 -9.26
C PHE A 146 -10.31 2.00 -10.18
N LEU A 147 -9.54 1.20 -10.93
CA LEU A 147 -8.48 1.69 -11.80
C LEU A 147 -8.99 2.52 -12.99
N ASP A 148 -10.17 2.22 -13.53
CA ASP A 148 -10.83 3.00 -14.58
C ASP A 148 -11.11 4.43 -14.13
N ARG A 149 -11.35 4.62 -12.82
CA ARG A 149 -11.58 5.94 -12.24
C ARG A 149 -10.29 6.73 -12.07
N ILE A 150 -9.23 6.10 -11.55
CA ILE A 150 -8.01 6.82 -11.15
C ILE A 150 -6.93 6.86 -12.22
N ASP A 151 -6.99 5.96 -13.21
CA ASP A 151 -6.07 5.88 -14.34
C ASP A 151 -6.83 5.53 -15.64
N PRO A 152 -7.71 6.42 -16.12
CA PRO A 152 -8.57 6.17 -17.28
C PRO A 152 -7.77 5.98 -18.58
N HIS A 153 -6.59 6.60 -18.68
CA HIS A 153 -5.71 6.52 -19.85
C HIS A 153 -4.63 5.43 -19.74
N ARG A 154 -4.60 4.66 -18.65
CA ARG A 154 -3.60 3.58 -18.40
C ARG A 154 -2.14 4.05 -18.43
N ASN A 155 -1.91 5.25 -17.90
CA ASN A 155 -0.60 5.88 -17.90
C ASN A 155 0.15 5.73 -16.57
N LEU A 156 -0.56 5.46 -15.47
CA LEU A 156 0.04 5.34 -14.13
C LEU A 156 0.42 3.89 -13.84
N PHE A 157 -0.53 2.96 -13.99
CA PHE A 157 -0.32 1.54 -13.72
C PHE A 157 0.06 0.79 -15.00
N LYS A 158 1.18 1.20 -15.59
CA LYS A 158 1.77 0.57 -16.79
C LYS A 158 2.34 -0.83 -16.50
N GLY A 159 2.50 -1.15 -15.22
CA GLY A 159 3.06 -2.40 -14.75
C GLY A 159 2.06 -3.56 -14.73
N LYS A 160 2.27 -4.44 -13.76
CA LYS A 160 1.54 -5.71 -13.60
C LYS A 160 0.36 -5.49 -12.66
N ILE A 161 -0.81 -6.00 -13.01
CA ILE A 161 -2.01 -5.99 -12.15
C ILE A 161 -2.27 -7.43 -11.73
N LEU A 162 -2.11 -7.71 -10.44
CA LEU A 162 -2.38 -9.01 -9.84
C LEU A 162 -3.56 -8.90 -8.87
N THR A 163 -4.56 -9.74 -9.08
CA THR A 163 -5.82 -9.76 -8.33
C THR A 163 -5.98 -11.10 -7.65
N ARG A 164 -7.01 -11.25 -6.81
CA ARG A 164 -7.31 -12.54 -6.15
C ARG A 164 -7.47 -13.69 -7.14
N ASP A 165 -8.12 -13.44 -8.27
CA ASP A 165 -8.38 -14.44 -9.31
C ASP A 165 -7.08 -14.99 -9.89
N GLY A 166 -6.08 -14.13 -10.02
CA GLY A 166 -4.73 -14.47 -10.46
C GLY A 166 -3.74 -14.63 -9.30
N ASN A 167 -4.15 -14.76 -8.04
CA ASN A 167 -3.20 -14.91 -6.95
C ASN A 167 -2.87 -16.38 -6.69
N GLY A 168 -3.86 -17.26 -6.83
CA GLY A 168 -3.71 -18.67 -6.46
C GLY A 168 -3.58 -18.92 -4.95
N CYS A 169 -3.71 -17.88 -4.13
CA CYS A 169 -3.86 -17.99 -2.68
C CYS A 169 -4.86 -16.93 -2.24
N ILE A 170 -5.75 -17.24 -1.32
CA ILE A 170 -6.72 -16.24 -0.83
C ILE A 170 -6.24 -15.53 0.44
N LEU A 171 -5.15 -15.97 1.07
CA LEU A 171 -4.68 -15.47 2.37
C LEU A 171 -3.37 -14.68 2.29
N LYS A 172 -2.53 -14.97 1.29
CA LYS A 172 -1.14 -14.46 1.23
C LYS A 172 -0.78 -13.94 -0.16
N LYS A 173 -0.09 -12.80 -0.17
CA LYS A 173 0.60 -12.24 -1.32
C LYS A 173 2.03 -12.75 -1.35
N LYS A 174 2.60 -12.87 -2.55
CA LYS A 174 3.99 -13.30 -2.74
C LYS A 174 4.64 -12.46 -3.81
N MET A 175 5.71 -11.76 -3.44
CA MET A 175 6.43 -10.88 -4.36
C MET A 175 6.99 -11.67 -5.56
N SER A 176 7.35 -12.94 -5.34
CA SER A 176 7.84 -13.85 -6.38
C SER A 176 6.87 -14.12 -7.54
N ARG A 177 5.57 -13.81 -7.38
CA ARG A 177 4.60 -13.86 -8.48
C ARG A 177 4.82 -12.75 -9.51
N LEU A 178 5.35 -11.61 -9.08
CA LEU A 178 5.69 -10.48 -9.96
C LEU A 178 7.19 -10.43 -10.25
N TYR A 179 8.01 -10.74 -9.26
CA TYR A 179 9.48 -10.64 -9.28
C TYR A 179 10.11 -11.94 -8.77
N PRO A 180 10.34 -12.92 -9.65
CA PRO A 180 10.95 -14.21 -9.34
C PRO A 180 12.15 -14.15 -8.39
N THR A 181 13.08 -13.24 -8.64
CA THR A 181 14.38 -13.24 -7.96
C THR A 181 14.78 -11.91 -7.38
N ASN A 182 14.39 -10.78 -7.98
CA ASN A 182 14.88 -9.50 -7.53
C ASN A 182 14.11 -8.99 -6.31
N ARG A 183 14.87 -8.58 -5.29
CA ARG A 183 14.36 -7.87 -4.11
C ARG A 183 14.97 -6.49 -3.92
N THR A 184 16.04 -6.19 -4.64
CA THR A 184 16.88 -5.01 -4.38
C THR A 184 16.35 -3.74 -5.05
N GLN A 185 15.38 -3.86 -5.97
CA GLN A 185 14.79 -2.74 -6.74
C GLN A 185 13.27 -2.62 -6.57
N VAL A 186 12.67 -3.43 -5.70
CA VAL A 186 11.22 -3.60 -5.58
C VAL A 186 10.79 -3.27 -4.16
N LEU A 187 9.84 -2.35 -4.01
CA LEU A 187 9.18 -2.04 -2.74
C LEU A 187 7.71 -2.46 -2.79
N ILE A 188 7.14 -2.70 -1.62
CA ILE A 188 5.72 -3.04 -1.44
C ILE A 188 5.09 -1.97 -0.55
N LEU A 189 3.93 -1.46 -0.97
CA LEU A 189 3.08 -0.57 -0.20
C LEU A 189 1.74 -1.26 0.06
N ASP A 190 1.48 -1.60 1.32
CA ASP A 190 0.31 -2.34 1.76
C ASP A 190 0.03 -1.99 3.23
N ASP A 191 -1.23 -1.93 3.65
CA ASP A 191 -1.57 -1.66 5.05
C ASP A 191 -1.42 -2.90 5.95
N SER A 192 -1.45 -4.10 5.36
CA SER A 192 -1.47 -5.37 6.06
C SER A 192 -0.16 -6.15 5.94
N ALA A 193 0.65 -6.13 7.01
CA ALA A 193 1.82 -7.01 7.09
C ALA A 193 1.45 -8.52 7.10
N ASN A 194 0.23 -8.85 7.53
CA ASN A 194 -0.26 -10.22 7.64
C ASN A 194 -0.26 -10.97 6.30
N VAL A 195 -0.48 -10.28 5.17
CA VAL A 195 -0.54 -10.94 3.86
C VAL A 195 0.83 -11.13 3.22
N TRP A 196 1.89 -10.55 3.78
CA TRP A 196 3.23 -10.51 3.19
C TRP A 196 4.30 -11.30 3.98
N ASP A 197 3.91 -12.04 5.00
CA ASP A 197 4.82 -12.84 5.85
C ASP A 197 6.02 -12.01 6.38
N ASP A 198 5.75 -10.75 6.78
CA ASP A 198 6.75 -9.78 7.25
C ASP A 198 7.89 -9.52 6.25
N SER A 199 7.55 -9.41 4.96
CA SER A 199 8.51 -9.08 3.90
C SER A 199 9.32 -7.82 4.25
N PRO A 200 10.66 -7.85 4.14
CA PRO A 200 11.50 -6.69 4.43
C PRO A 200 11.34 -5.56 3.40
N ASN A 201 10.76 -5.86 2.24
CA ASN A 201 10.41 -4.90 1.19
C ASN A 201 9.13 -4.10 1.50
N LEU A 202 8.40 -4.45 2.57
CA LEU A 202 7.12 -3.85 2.93
C LEU A 202 7.27 -2.52 3.66
N ILE A 203 6.78 -1.47 3.01
CA ILE A 203 6.42 -0.19 3.61
C ILE A 203 4.97 -0.31 4.08
N GLN A 204 4.80 -0.60 5.37
CA GLN A 204 3.46 -0.75 5.94
C GLN A 204 2.84 0.63 6.22
N ILE A 205 1.83 0.99 5.44
CA ILE A 205 1.07 2.22 5.63
C ILE A 205 -0.02 2.02 6.69
N LYS A 206 -0.42 3.08 7.39
CA LYS A 206 -1.60 3.06 8.25
C LYS A 206 -2.84 2.69 7.44
N THR A 207 -3.65 1.77 7.95
CA THR A 207 -4.97 1.42 7.40
C THR A 207 -5.83 2.67 7.24
N TYR A 208 -6.39 2.86 6.05
CA TYR A 208 -7.32 3.94 5.73
C TYR A 208 -8.76 3.49 5.98
N THR A 209 -9.40 4.07 7.00
CA THR A 209 -10.77 3.72 7.40
C THR A 209 -11.65 4.97 7.39
N TYR A 210 -12.26 5.26 6.24
CA TYR A 210 -13.25 6.32 6.09
C TYR A 210 -14.65 5.94 6.61
N PHE A 211 -15.24 4.87 6.06
CA PHE A 211 -16.53 4.33 6.51
C PHE A 211 -16.35 3.57 7.83
N ARG A 212 -16.89 4.06 8.95
CA ARG A 212 -16.87 3.29 10.20
C ARG A 212 -18.14 2.46 10.35
N ASN A 213 -18.03 1.35 11.09
CA ASN A 213 -19.12 0.42 11.37
C ASN A 213 -19.72 -0.25 10.12
N VAL A 214 -19.00 -0.28 9.00
CA VAL A 214 -19.38 -1.03 7.80
C VAL A 214 -18.66 -2.36 7.73
N LYS A 215 -19.22 -3.31 6.97
CA LYS A 215 -18.57 -4.60 6.72
C LYS A 215 -17.41 -4.40 5.75
N GLU A 216 -16.24 -4.91 6.11
CA GLU A 216 -15.09 -4.94 5.21
C GLU A 216 -15.34 -5.90 4.04
N LEU A 217 -15.15 -5.42 2.80
CA LEU A 217 -15.50 -6.18 1.60
C LEU A 217 -14.52 -7.30 1.27
N ASN A 218 -13.22 -7.03 1.43
CA ASN A 218 -12.14 -7.94 1.07
C ASN A 218 -11.32 -8.35 2.31
N ALA A 219 -12.00 -8.59 3.44
CA ALA A 219 -11.34 -9.01 4.68
C ALA A 219 -10.65 -10.37 4.52
N LEU A 220 -9.35 -10.42 4.78
CA LEU A 220 -8.54 -11.64 4.58
C LEU A 220 -8.24 -12.39 5.88
N SER A 221 -8.49 -11.80 7.05
CA SER A 221 -8.10 -12.43 8.32
C SER A 221 -8.82 -11.88 9.55
N CYS A 222 -9.13 -12.77 10.50
CA CYS A 222 -9.52 -12.46 11.87
C CYS A 222 -8.30 -12.30 12.81
N ALA A 223 -7.07 -12.47 12.29
CA ALA A 223 -5.85 -12.36 13.08
C ALA A 223 -5.59 -10.91 13.48
N ALA A 224 -4.97 -10.72 14.65
CA ALA A 224 -4.60 -9.40 15.13
C ALA A 224 -3.72 -8.67 14.10
N PRO A 225 -3.92 -7.35 13.88
CA PRO A 225 -3.06 -6.56 13.01
C PRO A 225 -1.60 -6.61 13.48
N ILE A 226 -0.70 -7.05 12.60
CA ILE A 226 0.75 -7.00 12.84
C ILE A 226 1.26 -5.63 12.38
N ARG A 227 2.09 -4.99 13.22
CA ARG A 227 2.88 -3.81 12.84
C ARG A 227 4.32 -4.25 12.61
N ASN A 228 4.83 -4.05 11.40
CA ASN A 228 6.22 -4.39 11.08
C ASN A 228 7.19 -3.40 11.74
N GLN A 229 8.49 -3.70 11.67
CA GLN A 229 9.55 -2.91 12.32
C GLN A 229 9.67 -1.45 11.81
N TYR A 230 9.13 -1.17 10.62
CA TYR A 230 9.17 0.15 9.97
C TYR A 230 7.91 0.98 10.23
N TYR A 231 6.82 0.36 10.71
CA TYR A 231 5.48 0.98 10.77
C TYR A 231 5.48 2.36 11.43
N SER A 232 6.02 2.48 12.65
CA SER A 232 6.04 3.76 13.38
C SER A 232 6.90 4.82 12.68
N PHE A 233 8.00 4.41 12.06
CA PHE A 233 8.92 5.30 11.36
C PHE A 233 8.27 5.86 10.08
N VAL A 234 7.71 4.97 9.26
CA VAL A 234 7.08 5.31 7.98
C VAL A 234 5.88 6.25 8.18
N ASN A 235 5.02 5.94 9.15
CA ASN A 235 3.78 6.70 9.37
C ASN A 235 3.96 7.99 10.20
N SER A 236 5.19 8.31 10.59
CA SER A 236 5.56 9.60 11.20
C SER A 236 6.71 10.27 10.44
N TYR A 237 6.90 9.88 9.17
CA TYR A 237 8.06 10.30 8.41
C TYR A 237 7.97 11.77 8.02
N THR A 238 9.02 12.51 8.33
CA THR A 238 9.18 13.93 8.02
C THR A 238 10.57 14.03 7.43
N SER A 239 10.67 14.36 6.13
CA SER A 239 11.98 14.46 5.48
C SER A 239 12.89 15.41 6.27
N SER A 240 14.04 14.91 6.69
CA SER A 240 15.08 15.72 7.29
C SER A 240 15.98 16.26 6.19
N ASN A 241 15.66 17.46 5.67
CA ASN A 241 16.58 18.51 5.19
C ASN A 241 15.91 19.45 4.17
N GLN A 242 15.44 20.59 4.66
CA GLN A 242 15.77 21.91 4.12
C GLN A 242 15.79 22.89 5.30
N SER A 243 16.93 22.90 6.01
CA SER A 243 17.36 24.02 6.83
C SER A 243 18.58 24.63 6.15
N THR A 244 18.33 25.29 5.03
CA THR A 244 19.23 26.32 4.49
C THR A 244 18.34 27.51 4.21
N SER A 245 18.54 28.59 4.96
CA SER A 245 17.97 29.89 4.64
C SER A 245 18.41 30.26 3.22
N PHE A 246 17.48 30.22 2.28
CA PHE A 246 17.61 30.94 1.03
C PHE A 246 16.54 32.02 1.04
N HIS A 247 17.02 33.25 0.87
CA HIS A 247 16.20 34.43 0.66
C HIS A 247 15.09 34.13 -0.35
N HIS A 248 13.87 34.56 -0.03
CA HIS A 248 12.87 34.86 -1.03
C HIS A 248 13.48 35.84 -2.03
N GLN A 249 13.74 35.36 -3.24
CA GLN A 249 13.76 36.19 -4.43
C GLN A 249 12.63 35.67 -5.30
N GLU A 250 11.58 36.48 -5.38
CA GLU A 250 10.53 36.33 -6.39
C GLU A 250 11.18 36.58 -7.75
N ASP A 251 11.36 35.52 -8.54
CA ASP A 251 11.52 35.65 -9.97
C ASP A 251 10.23 35.13 -10.62
N GLY A 252 9.42 36.09 -11.04
CA GLY A 252 8.23 35.84 -11.86
C GLY A 252 8.63 35.23 -13.19
N PHE A 253 7.91 34.16 -13.56
CA PHE A 253 7.89 33.67 -14.93
C PHE A 253 6.52 34.02 -15.51
N ASP A 254 6.49 35.13 -16.25
CA ASP A 254 5.40 35.50 -17.14
C ASP A 254 5.29 34.46 -18.25
N LEU A 255 4.13 33.80 -18.35
CA LEU A 255 3.72 33.12 -19.57
C LEU A 255 3.02 34.15 -20.44
N ASP A 256 3.82 34.75 -21.31
CA ASP A 256 3.35 35.48 -22.47
C ASP A 256 2.78 34.51 -23.53
N ASN A 257 1.83 35.07 -24.27
CA ASN A 257 1.21 34.63 -25.51
C ASN A 257 0.00 33.70 -25.42
N GLY A 258 -1.12 34.31 -25.83
CA GLY A 258 -2.22 33.59 -26.43
C GLY A 258 -1.74 32.78 -27.63
N ASP A 259 -2.31 31.59 -27.71
CA ASP A 259 -2.90 31.08 -28.95
C ASP A 259 -4.11 30.28 -28.50
N ALA A 260 -5.26 30.91 -28.63
CA ALA A 260 -6.55 30.26 -28.52
C ALA A 260 -6.75 29.45 -29.80
N ASP A 261 -6.70 28.12 -29.70
CA ASP A 261 -7.51 27.19 -30.50
C ASP A 261 -7.28 25.75 -30.06
N PHE A 262 -8.01 25.32 -29.02
CA PHE A 262 -8.32 23.91 -28.82
C PHE A 262 -9.82 23.77 -28.53
N VAL A 263 -10.60 23.70 -29.61
CA VAL A 263 -12.04 23.41 -29.57
C VAL A 263 -12.22 21.97 -29.12
N VAL A 264 -12.83 21.78 -27.95
CA VAL A 264 -13.30 20.49 -27.45
C VAL A 264 -14.48 20.03 -28.33
N PRO A 265 -14.42 18.88 -29.03
CA PRO A 265 -15.56 18.37 -29.79
C PRO A 265 -16.65 17.89 -28.83
N ALA A 266 -17.90 18.25 -29.10
CA ALA A 266 -19.07 17.80 -28.36
C ALA A 266 -19.27 16.27 -28.49
N LEU A 267 -19.55 15.60 -27.37
CA LEU A 267 -19.88 14.18 -27.29
C LEU A 267 -21.23 13.88 -27.98
N PRO A 268 -21.33 12.85 -28.84
CA PRO A 268 -22.61 12.36 -29.33
C PRO A 268 -23.35 11.53 -28.24
N PRO A 269 -24.68 11.49 -28.26
CA PRO A 269 -25.47 10.74 -27.27
C PRO A 269 -25.32 9.22 -27.43
N PRO A 270 -25.41 8.45 -26.34
CA PRO A 270 -25.25 6.99 -26.36
C PRO A 270 -26.43 6.28 -27.03
N SER A 271 -26.12 5.26 -27.83
CA SER A 271 -27.07 4.34 -28.46
C SER A 271 -27.74 3.41 -27.42
N PRO A 272 -28.97 2.92 -27.66
CA PRO A 272 -29.69 2.07 -26.71
C PRO A 272 -29.08 0.65 -26.60
N PRO A 273 -29.18 -0.02 -25.43
CA PRO A 273 -28.69 -1.38 -25.26
C PRO A 273 -29.60 -2.42 -25.93
N VAL A 274 -28.96 -3.43 -26.51
CA VAL A 274 -29.55 -4.63 -27.11
C VAL A 274 -29.91 -5.61 -26.01
N GLU A 275 -31.10 -6.22 -26.07
CA GLU A 275 -31.58 -7.22 -25.13
C GLU A 275 -30.98 -8.62 -25.38
N ASP A 276 -31.19 -9.47 -24.35
CA ASP A 276 -31.19 -10.95 -24.32
C ASP A 276 -29.88 -11.71 -24.06
N PHE A 277 -29.81 -12.84 -23.33
CA PHE A 277 -30.83 -13.75 -22.76
C PHE A 277 -30.32 -14.35 -21.42
N SER A 278 -31.26 -14.73 -20.58
CA SER A 278 -31.14 -15.49 -19.32
C SER A 278 -30.44 -16.85 -19.40
N ASN A 279 -29.82 -17.29 -18.29
CA ASN A 279 -29.91 -18.64 -17.70
C ASN A 279 -29.19 -18.65 -16.33
N GLN A 280 -29.90 -18.52 -15.21
CA GLN A 280 -30.41 -19.60 -14.35
C GLN A 280 -29.36 -20.65 -13.93
N PHE A 281 -28.80 -20.51 -12.72
CA PHE A 281 -28.52 -21.64 -11.83
C PHE A 281 -28.62 -21.20 -10.36
N SER A 282 -29.65 -21.69 -9.70
CA SER A 282 -29.87 -21.60 -8.25
C SER A 282 -29.17 -22.78 -7.57
N ILE A 283 -28.36 -22.54 -6.54
CA ILE A 283 -27.99 -23.61 -5.58
C ILE A 283 -28.14 -23.09 -4.15
N SER A 284 -28.90 -23.89 -3.41
CA SER A 284 -29.44 -23.69 -2.07
C SER A 284 -28.38 -23.63 -0.98
N SER A 285 -28.55 -22.68 -0.07
CA SER A 285 -27.89 -22.59 1.23
C SER A 285 -28.50 -23.61 2.20
N THR A 286 -27.67 -24.38 2.92
CA THR A 286 -28.08 -24.87 4.23
C THR A 286 -26.90 -25.18 5.17
N TYR A 287 -27.02 -24.66 6.39
CA TYR A 287 -26.31 -24.94 7.65
C TYR A 287 -24.91 -24.35 7.91
N CYS A 288 -24.86 -23.31 8.75
CA CYS A 288 -24.09 -23.37 10.00
C CYS A 288 -24.69 -22.44 11.07
N THR A 289 -24.69 -22.93 12.31
CA THR A 289 -25.53 -22.57 13.46
C THR A 289 -25.08 -21.33 14.25
N LYS A 290 -26.07 -20.51 14.61
CA LYS A 290 -26.23 -19.62 15.79
C LYS A 290 -24.95 -19.15 16.52
N GLN A 291 -24.64 -17.85 16.36
CA GLN A 291 -24.03 -17.03 17.41
C GLN A 291 -25.05 -15.97 17.87
N PRO A 292 -24.98 -15.50 19.13
CA PRO A 292 -26.06 -14.73 19.74
C PRO A 292 -26.17 -13.33 19.16
N ASP A 293 -27.40 -12.98 18.76
CA ASP A 293 -27.83 -11.67 18.33
C ASP A 293 -27.59 -10.62 19.43
N ILE A 294 -26.53 -9.83 19.29
CA ILE A 294 -26.47 -8.49 19.88
C ILE A 294 -26.99 -7.55 18.79
N PHE A 295 -28.31 -7.36 18.77
CA PHE A 295 -28.96 -6.25 18.08
C PHE A 295 -28.46 -4.94 18.72
N LEU A 296 -27.36 -4.40 18.18
CA LEU A 296 -27.01 -3.00 18.30
C LEU A 296 -27.69 -2.27 17.14
N ASP A 297 -28.46 -1.24 17.45
CA ASP A 297 -29.00 -0.28 16.48
C ASP A 297 -27.86 0.28 15.61
N LYS A 298 -27.66 -0.28 14.40
CA LYS A 298 -26.56 0.02 13.47
C LYS A 298 -27.08 0.46 12.10
N ASN A 299 -28.00 1.43 12.06
CA ASN A 299 -28.61 1.83 10.78
C ASN A 299 -27.96 3.02 10.07
N ILE A 300 -26.82 3.55 10.52
CA ILE A 300 -26.09 4.58 9.77
C ILE A 300 -24.58 4.35 9.91
N ALA A 301 -23.87 4.23 8.79
CA ALA A 301 -22.41 4.25 8.77
C ALA A 301 -21.90 5.53 9.46
N ASP A 302 -21.01 5.39 10.44
CA ASP A 302 -20.39 6.53 11.13
C ASP A 302 -19.30 7.11 10.22
N ILE A 303 -19.71 7.95 9.29
CA ILE A 303 -18.81 8.53 8.30
C ILE A 303 -18.05 9.69 8.93
N ILE A 304 -16.73 9.67 8.79
CA ILE A 304 -15.87 10.76 9.26
C ILE A 304 -16.24 12.03 8.47
N PRO A 305 -16.71 13.12 9.12
CA PRO A 305 -16.91 14.38 8.43
C PRO A 305 -15.57 14.83 7.85
N GLU A 306 -15.50 15.20 6.57
CA GLU A 306 -14.20 15.40 5.90
C GLU A 306 -13.40 16.58 6.45
N GLU A 307 -14.04 17.54 7.14
CA GLU A 307 -13.34 18.60 7.90
C GLU A 307 -12.52 18.05 9.09
N LYS A 308 -12.79 16.80 9.47
CA LYS A 308 -12.06 16.02 10.47
C LYS A 308 -11.22 14.92 9.83
N GLU A 309 -11.17 14.83 8.50
CA GLU A 309 -10.31 13.89 7.78
C GLU A 309 -8.88 14.44 7.75
N THR A 310 -8.03 13.92 8.64
CA THR A 310 -6.64 14.35 8.82
C THR A 310 -5.65 13.29 8.34
N ASP A 311 -6.05 12.39 7.42
CA ASP A 311 -5.16 11.35 6.92
C ASP A 311 -4.11 11.96 5.98
N ASP A 312 -2.87 11.98 6.43
CA ASP A 312 -1.69 12.47 5.70
C ASP A 312 -0.73 11.34 5.32
N ALA A 313 -1.17 10.07 5.42
CA ALA A 313 -0.28 8.93 5.33
C ALA A 313 0.38 8.82 3.95
N LEU A 314 -0.36 9.07 2.86
CA LEU A 314 0.23 9.08 1.50
C LEU A 314 1.29 10.17 1.33
N ALA A 315 1.16 11.30 2.03
CA ALA A 315 2.20 12.34 2.03
C ALA A 315 3.47 11.87 2.75
N HIS A 316 3.32 11.17 3.87
CA HIS A 316 4.45 10.54 4.57
C HIS A 316 5.11 9.45 3.71
N ILE A 317 4.33 8.56 3.09
CA ILE A 317 4.86 7.52 2.20
C ILE A 317 5.58 8.15 1.00
N GLY A 318 5.00 9.18 0.40
CA GLY A 318 5.60 9.86 -0.75
C GLY A 318 7.00 10.40 -0.43
N LYS A 319 7.20 10.95 0.77
CA LYS A 319 8.51 11.39 1.27
C LYS A 319 9.49 10.24 1.45
N VAL A 320 9.06 9.15 2.09
CA VAL A 320 9.90 7.94 2.28
C VAL A 320 10.37 7.39 0.92
N LEU A 321 9.45 7.23 -0.03
CA LEU A 321 9.76 6.72 -1.38
C LEU A 321 10.72 7.65 -2.11
N LYS A 322 10.50 8.97 -2.05
CA LYS A 322 11.40 9.96 -2.67
C LYS A 322 12.82 9.85 -2.12
N ASP A 323 12.96 9.71 -0.80
CA ASP A 323 14.28 9.63 -0.15
C ASP A 323 14.96 8.29 -0.46
N ILE A 324 14.23 7.17 -0.50
CA ILE A 324 14.77 5.88 -0.95
C ILE A 324 15.27 5.97 -2.38
N HIS A 325 14.47 6.52 -3.30
CA HIS A 325 14.86 6.70 -4.71
C HIS A 325 16.12 7.54 -4.85
N SER A 326 16.17 8.69 -4.18
CA SER A 326 17.32 9.59 -4.20
C SER A 326 18.60 8.89 -3.71
N ILE A 327 18.53 8.18 -2.58
CA ILE A 327 19.67 7.45 -2.02
C ILE A 327 20.09 6.31 -2.95
N TYR A 328 19.14 5.54 -3.48
CA TYR A 328 19.39 4.43 -4.38
C TYR A 328 20.22 4.87 -5.59
N PHE A 329 19.77 5.91 -6.30
CA PHE A 329 20.47 6.39 -7.49
C PHE A 329 21.76 7.16 -7.18
N SER A 330 21.89 7.74 -5.98
CA SER A 330 23.14 8.33 -5.51
C SER A 330 24.20 7.25 -5.25
N GLN A 331 23.83 6.16 -4.57
CA GLN A 331 24.72 5.01 -4.35
C GLN A 331 25.13 4.36 -5.68
N LEU A 332 24.19 4.26 -6.61
CA LEU A 332 24.43 3.74 -7.96
C LEU A 332 25.48 4.56 -8.73
N ALA A 333 25.43 5.89 -8.62
CA ALA A 333 26.40 6.79 -9.23
C ALA A 333 27.80 6.65 -8.61
N CYS A 334 27.90 6.19 -7.37
CA CYS A 334 29.15 5.88 -6.69
C CYS A 334 29.64 4.43 -6.91
N ASN A 335 29.17 3.75 -7.96
CA ASN A 335 29.52 2.35 -8.28
C ASN A 335 29.23 1.34 -7.16
N LYS A 336 28.26 1.63 -6.28
CA LYS A 336 27.74 0.64 -5.33
C LYS A 336 26.58 -0.13 -5.96
N GLU A 337 26.33 -1.34 -5.47
CA GLU A 337 25.09 -2.09 -5.74
C GLU A 337 24.08 -1.76 -4.63
N PRO A 338 23.14 -0.83 -4.86
CA PRO A 338 22.15 -0.47 -3.85
C PRO A 338 21.06 -1.53 -3.69
N ASP A 339 20.58 -1.65 -2.45
CA ASP A 339 19.41 -2.44 -2.07
C ASP A 339 18.39 -1.53 -1.36
N VAL A 340 17.16 -1.48 -1.88
CA VAL A 340 16.06 -0.70 -1.28
C VAL A 340 15.74 -1.11 0.15
N VAL A 341 15.95 -2.37 0.53
CA VAL A 341 15.74 -2.87 1.91
C VAL A 341 16.77 -2.26 2.86
N ASP A 342 18.04 -2.28 2.47
CA ASP A 342 19.12 -1.70 3.27
C ASP A 342 18.94 -0.18 3.43
N ILE A 343 18.50 0.49 2.36
CA ILE A 343 18.21 1.92 2.39
C ILE A 343 17.03 2.22 3.34
N LEU A 344 15.93 1.47 3.24
CA LEU A 344 14.77 1.60 4.14
C LEU A 344 15.17 1.37 5.60
N GLN A 345 15.99 0.34 5.85
CA GLN A 345 16.54 0.05 7.18
C GLN A 345 17.39 1.22 7.70
N SER A 346 18.28 1.78 6.88
CA SER A 346 19.14 2.92 7.24
C SER A 346 18.34 4.17 7.60
N LEU A 347 17.32 4.50 6.80
CA LEU A 347 16.45 5.64 7.08
C LEU A 347 15.72 5.47 8.43
N CYS A 348 15.30 4.25 8.75
CA CYS A 348 14.67 3.94 10.03
C CYS A 348 15.65 4.06 11.22
N THR A 349 16.88 3.57 11.10
CA THR A 349 17.88 3.60 12.19
C THR A 349 18.44 5.00 12.45
N GLU A 350 18.66 5.80 11.41
CA GLU A 350 19.10 7.19 11.54
C GLU A 350 18.07 8.02 12.34
N LYS A 351 16.78 7.90 12.02
CA LYS A 351 15.70 8.58 12.77
C LYS A 351 15.63 8.11 14.22
N ARG A 352 15.78 6.80 14.49
CA ARG A 352 15.83 6.28 15.87
C ARG A 352 17.01 6.88 16.65
N SER A 353 18.18 6.99 16.02
CA SER A 353 19.38 7.59 16.62
C SER A 353 19.20 9.09 16.89
N ALA A 354 18.62 9.84 15.95
CA ALA A 354 18.30 11.25 16.12
C ALA A 354 17.29 11.50 17.26
N THR A 355 16.28 10.62 17.38
CA THR A 355 15.27 10.69 18.45
C THR A 355 15.88 10.37 19.82
N LEU A 356 16.77 9.38 19.91
CA LEU A 356 17.51 9.05 21.13
C LEU A 356 18.46 10.18 21.55
N ARG A 357 19.17 10.82 20.59
CA ARG A 357 20.00 12.00 20.87
C ARG A 357 19.15 13.16 21.42
N ARG A 358 18.00 13.45 20.81
CA ARG A 358 17.05 14.48 21.29
C ARG A 358 16.49 14.18 22.68
N LYS A 359 16.17 12.92 22.99
CA LYS A 359 15.71 12.51 24.32
C LYS A 359 16.81 12.66 25.37
N ARG A 360 18.06 12.32 25.05
CA ARG A 360 19.21 12.53 25.95
C ARG A 360 19.50 14.01 26.21
N SER A 361 19.39 14.87 25.19
CA SER A 361 19.53 16.32 25.37
C SER A 361 18.34 16.96 26.11
N ALA A 362 17.15 16.34 26.07
CA ALA A 362 15.98 16.80 26.82
C ALA A 362 15.94 16.29 28.27
N SER A 363 16.67 15.21 28.58
CA SER A 363 16.81 14.69 29.96
C SER A 363 18.05 15.23 30.69
N SER A 364 18.88 16.04 30.03
CA SER A 364 20.00 16.76 30.63
C SER A 364 19.59 18.18 31.04
N THR A 365 18.61 18.29 31.92
CA THR A 365 18.54 19.42 32.84
C THR A 365 19.13 18.93 34.16
N GLU A 366 20.42 19.20 34.37
CA GLU A 366 21.02 19.14 35.70
C GLU A 366 20.27 20.11 36.63
N PRO A 367 20.05 19.76 37.91
CA PRO A 367 19.51 20.70 38.88
C PRO A 367 20.53 21.83 39.11
N ASP A 368 20.07 23.07 38.97
CA ASP A 368 20.86 24.29 39.22
C ASP A 368 21.52 24.24 40.60
N PHE A 369 22.86 24.10 40.59
CA PHE A 369 23.70 24.19 41.78
C PHE A 369 23.90 25.67 42.12
N ILE A 370 22.99 26.26 42.91
CA ILE A 370 23.18 27.60 43.47
C ILE A 370 24.29 27.54 44.53
N GLN A 371 25.46 28.10 44.19
CA GLN A 371 26.50 28.43 45.15
C GLN A 371 26.06 29.62 46.02
N SER A 372 25.62 29.36 47.25
CA SER A 372 25.59 30.37 48.33
C SER A 372 26.69 30.10 49.34
N LYS A 373 27.60 31.08 49.51
CA LYS A 373 28.70 31.06 50.48
C LYS A 373 28.19 31.15 51.94
N LYS A 374 28.79 30.29 52.77
CA LYS A 374 29.12 30.40 54.22
C LYS A 374 28.07 30.94 55.20
N CYS A 375 27.67 30.08 56.14
CA CYS A 375 27.68 30.43 57.56
C CYS A 375 28.08 29.20 58.41
N SER A 376 28.91 29.44 59.41
CA SER A 376 29.58 28.48 60.30
C SER A 376 28.84 28.29 61.62
N SER A 377 28.63 27.04 62.05
CA SER A 377 28.53 26.60 63.46
C SER A 377 28.25 25.08 63.51
N ILE A 378 29.20 24.25 63.93
CA ILE A 378 29.36 23.69 65.30
C ILE A 378 28.50 22.43 65.56
N CYS A 379 29.24 21.31 65.70
CA CYS A 379 29.10 20.16 66.60
C CYS A 379 27.97 19.10 66.50
N ARG A 380 28.46 17.84 66.39
CA ARG A 380 28.06 16.58 67.10
C ARG A 380 26.63 16.05 66.82
N SER A 381 26.34 14.76 66.67
CA SER A 381 27.01 13.48 66.96
C SER A 381 26.18 12.34 66.34
N SER A 382 26.83 11.18 66.15
CA SER A 382 26.29 9.81 66.25
C SER A 382 25.04 9.40 65.45
N SER A 383 25.18 8.43 64.53
CA SER A 383 24.96 7.00 64.84
C SER A 383 25.05 6.13 63.59
N SER A 384 25.61 4.94 63.80
CA SER A 384 25.77 3.85 62.85
C SER A 384 24.47 3.04 62.76
N THR A 385 24.08 2.60 61.56
CA THR A 385 23.33 1.34 61.42
C THR A 385 23.62 0.71 60.05
N THR A 386 24.33 -0.41 60.10
CA THR A 386 24.49 -1.41 59.04
C THR A 386 23.19 -2.19 58.88
N LEU A 387 22.74 -2.44 57.66
CA LEU A 387 21.78 -3.51 57.38
C LEU A 387 22.12 -4.20 56.06
N THR A 388 22.56 -5.44 56.22
CA THR A 388 22.89 -6.45 55.22
C THR A 388 21.60 -6.94 54.54
N ILE A 389 21.65 -7.12 53.23
CA ILE A 389 20.54 -7.58 52.39
C ILE A 389 20.57 -9.13 52.33
N PRO A 390 19.42 -9.82 52.43
CA PRO A 390 19.31 -11.26 52.19
C PRO A 390 19.43 -11.66 50.71
#